data_AF-V8C379-F1
#
_entry.id   AF-V8C379-F1
#
_cell.length_a   1.000
_cell.length_b   1.000
_cell.length_c   1.000
_cell.angle_alpha   90.00
_cell.angle_beta   90.00
_cell.angle_gamma   90.00
#
_symmetry.space_group_name_H-M   'P 1'
#
loop_
_entity.id
_entity.type
_entity.pdbx_description
1 polymer ?
#
loop_
_entity_poly.entity_id
_entity_poly.type
_entity_poly.pdbx_seq_one_letter_code
_entity_poly.pdbx_strand_id
1 'polypeptide(L)'
;MISADKTISTNKLITTDRMAGKEKNSRRNKLTDGKAERVKATATEALPVVRGELALLIVLVINSLGVVLMLYSGSGISAISSVPYAFSEVFSKVSLGVWTDIFQTILVLSLMILRKKFVPQYLLSFIVGAGFGTGIDIHETWVHTLPVTLPLRFVYFFAGYLLISTGIALSNRCKMPIIPTDLFPRELADITKAAYSRIKISYDVICLSVTALLTFVCLGQIRGLGIGTVLAAFTMGKVIGKIGEEMDKKVRFVSIFSK
;
A
#
# COMPACT_ATOMS: atom_id res chain seq x y z
N MET A 1 1.82 -78.26 3.98
CA MET A 1 1.02 -77.13 3.44
C MET A 1 0.61 -76.14 4.53
N ILE A 2 1.53 -75.58 5.34
CA ILE A 2 1.16 -74.69 6.47
C ILE A 2 1.89 -73.32 6.43
N SER A 3 2.89 -73.13 5.55
CA SER A 3 3.76 -71.94 5.62
C SER A 3 3.31 -70.72 4.79
N ALA A 4 2.36 -70.85 3.86
CA ALA A 4 1.96 -69.76 2.98
C ALA A 4 0.83 -68.88 3.54
N ASP A 5 0.00 -69.41 4.44
CA ASP A 5 -1.21 -68.74 4.94
C ASP A 5 -0.89 -67.72 6.06
N LYS A 6 0.13 -67.98 6.88
CA LYS A 6 0.60 -67.02 7.91
C LYS A 6 1.14 -65.73 7.30
N THR A 7 1.84 -65.80 6.17
CA THR A 7 2.52 -64.65 5.55
C THR A 7 1.51 -63.64 4.96
N ILE A 8 0.39 -64.14 4.41
CA ILE A 8 -0.67 -63.30 3.83
C ILE A 8 -1.46 -62.59 4.95
N SER A 9 -1.79 -63.31 6.03
CA SER A 9 -2.48 -62.73 7.19
C SER A 9 -1.64 -61.63 7.86
N THR A 10 -0.33 -61.83 7.98
CA THR A 10 0.60 -60.85 8.58
C THR A 10 0.70 -59.58 7.73
N ASN A 11 0.78 -59.70 6.39
CA ASN A 11 0.84 -58.54 5.50
C ASN A 11 -0.47 -57.74 5.46
N LYS A 12 -1.63 -58.42 5.56
CA LYS A 12 -2.93 -57.75 5.63
C LYS A 12 -3.08 -56.97 6.93
N LEU A 13 -2.62 -57.52 8.05
CA LEU A 13 -2.61 -56.82 9.35
C LEU A 13 -1.74 -55.54 9.31
N ILE A 14 -0.52 -55.63 8.77
CA ILE A 14 0.43 -54.49 8.69
C ILE A 14 -0.13 -53.36 7.83
N THR A 15 -0.80 -53.68 6.71
CA THR A 15 -1.38 -52.68 5.82
C THR A 15 -2.56 -51.95 6.48
N THR A 16 -3.37 -52.68 7.26
CA THR A 16 -4.53 -52.13 7.96
C THR A 16 -4.10 -51.19 9.10
N ASP A 17 -3.04 -51.56 9.82
CA ASP A 17 -2.50 -50.76 10.92
C ASP A 17 -1.82 -49.47 10.42
N ARG A 18 -1.12 -49.53 9.27
CA ARG A 18 -0.56 -48.33 8.60
C ARG A 18 -1.65 -47.37 8.12
N MET A 19 -2.77 -47.87 7.60
CA MET A 19 -3.90 -47.03 7.19
C MET A 19 -4.59 -46.37 8.39
N ALA A 20 -4.80 -47.12 9.49
CA ALA A 20 -5.35 -46.60 10.73
C ALA A 20 -4.45 -45.51 11.38
N GLY A 21 -3.13 -45.71 11.35
CA GLY A 21 -2.15 -44.72 11.82
C GLY A 21 -2.17 -43.42 10.99
N LYS A 22 -2.29 -43.53 9.66
CA LYS A 22 -2.37 -42.38 8.75
C LYS A 22 -3.66 -41.58 8.93
N GLU A 23 -4.78 -42.26 9.17
CA GLU A 23 -6.07 -41.62 9.44
C GLU A 23 -6.10 -40.92 10.81
N LYS A 24 -5.53 -41.55 11.85
CA LYS A 24 -5.35 -40.92 13.17
C LYS A 24 -4.49 -39.65 13.07
N ASN A 25 -3.38 -39.68 12.33
CA ASN A 25 -2.51 -38.52 12.17
C ASN A 25 -3.20 -37.39 11.38
N SER A 26 -3.95 -37.72 10.33
CA SER A 26 -4.74 -36.76 9.55
C SER A 26 -5.83 -36.08 10.40
N ARG A 27 -6.56 -36.85 11.21
CA ARG A 27 -7.56 -36.30 12.15
C ARG A 27 -6.92 -35.44 13.23
N ARG A 28 -5.74 -35.82 13.74
CA ARG A 28 -5.00 -35.05 14.75
C ARG A 28 -4.52 -33.70 14.19
N ASN A 29 -3.97 -33.68 12.98
CA ASN A 29 -3.58 -32.44 12.29
C ASN A 29 -4.78 -31.52 12.05
N LYS A 30 -5.92 -32.04 11.57
CA LYS A 30 -7.13 -31.23 11.39
C LYS A 30 -7.66 -30.64 12.70
N LEU A 31 -7.55 -31.37 13.81
CA LEU A 31 -7.98 -30.90 15.13
C LEU A 31 -7.05 -29.81 15.68
N THR A 32 -5.73 -29.96 15.48
CA THR A 32 -4.74 -28.96 15.88
C THR A 32 -4.82 -27.69 15.04
N ASP A 33 -5.03 -27.83 13.73
CA ASP A 33 -5.20 -26.69 12.82
C ASP A 33 -6.48 -25.93 13.17
N GLY A 34 -7.61 -26.63 13.37
CA GLY A 34 -8.87 -26.00 13.76
C GLY A 34 -8.82 -25.35 15.15
N LYS A 35 -8.00 -25.87 16.08
CA LYS A 35 -7.79 -25.24 17.39
C LYS A 35 -6.88 -24.01 17.28
N ALA A 36 -5.81 -24.07 16.50
CA ALA A 36 -4.93 -22.94 16.24
C ALA A 36 -5.67 -21.80 15.52
N GLU A 37 -6.50 -22.13 14.54
CA GLU A 37 -7.31 -21.17 13.78
C GLU A 37 -8.38 -20.52 14.65
N ARG A 38 -9.05 -21.28 15.53
CA ARG A 38 -9.98 -20.71 16.53
C ARG A 38 -9.27 -19.80 17.52
N VAL A 39 -8.12 -20.21 18.08
CA VAL A 39 -7.35 -19.37 19.02
C VAL A 39 -6.87 -18.09 18.36
N LYS A 40 -6.44 -18.16 17.09
CA LYS A 40 -6.05 -16.98 16.30
C LYS A 40 -7.24 -16.05 16.05
N ALA A 41 -8.41 -16.60 15.72
CA ALA A 41 -9.64 -15.84 15.55
C ALA A 41 -10.09 -15.16 16.85
N THR A 42 -10.07 -15.87 17.99
CA THR A 42 -10.40 -15.28 19.30
C THR A 42 -9.43 -14.18 19.71
N ALA A 43 -8.14 -14.31 19.37
CA ALA A 43 -7.14 -13.28 19.63
C ALA A 43 -7.32 -12.03 18.74
N THR A 44 -7.73 -12.19 17.49
CA THR A 44 -8.04 -11.08 16.57
C THR A 44 -9.33 -10.34 16.96
N GLU A 45 -10.29 -11.02 17.59
CA GLU A 45 -11.54 -10.42 18.11
C GLU A 45 -11.31 -9.49 19.32
N ALA A 46 -10.20 -9.67 20.05
CA ALA A 46 -9.87 -8.88 21.24
C ALA A 46 -9.10 -7.57 20.95
N LEU A 47 -8.72 -7.31 19.69
CA LEU A 47 -7.98 -6.12 19.31
C LEU A 47 -8.88 -4.87 19.26
N PRO A 48 -8.35 -3.67 19.55
CA PRO A 48 -9.10 -2.43 19.41
C PRO A 48 -9.59 -2.25 17.97
N VAL A 49 -10.87 -1.88 17.85
CA VAL A 49 -11.53 -1.66 16.56
C VAL A 49 -11.38 -0.21 16.13
N VAL A 50 -10.76 0.02 14.96
CA VAL A 50 -10.68 1.34 14.34
C VAL A 50 -11.64 1.41 13.18
N ARG A 51 -12.47 2.46 13.17
CA ARG A 51 -13.40 2.76 12.08
C ARG A 51 -12.62 3.20 10.84
N GLY A 52 -12.89 2.57 9.70
CA GLY A 52 -12.22 2.83 8.44
C GLY A 52 -12.33 4.28 7.98
N GLU A 53 -13.41 4.97 8.32
CA GLU A 53 -13.64 6.38 7.99
C GLU A 53 -12.67 7.31 8.73
N LEU A 54 -12.48 7.07 10.05
CA LEU A 54 -11.53 7.83 10.86
C LEU A 54 -10.09 7.55 10.41
N ALA A 55 -9.79 6.29 10.11
CA ALA A 55 -8.50 5.90 9.55
C ALA A 55 -8.23 6.63 8.22
N LEU A 56 -9.23 6.75 7.34
CA LEU A 56 -9.10 7.46 6.07
C LEU A 56 -8.79 8.95 6.26
N LEU A 57 -9.44 9.62 7.22
CA LEU A 57 -9.15 11.02 7.55
C LEU A 57 -7.69 11.16 8.03
N ILE A 58 -7.24 10.28 8.92
CA ILE A 58 -5.86 10.26 9.39
C ILE A 58 -4.89 10.06 8.21
N VAL A 59 -5.19 9.10 7.31
CA VAL A 59 -4.39 8.85 6.10
C VAL A 59 -4.24 10.12 5.26
N LEU A 60 -5.34 10.84 5.02
CA LEU A 60 -5.32 12.07 4.23
C LEU A 60 -4.35 13.11 4.80
N VAL A 61 -4.43 13.35 6.11
CA VAL A 61 -3.58 14.34 6.80
C VAL A 61 -2.11 13.90 6.80
N ILE A 62 -1.82 12.66 7.21
CA ILE A 62 -0.42 12.21 7.33
C ILE A 62 0.26 12.05 5.98
N ASN A 63 -0.44 11.55 4.96
CA ASN A 63 0.15 11.38 3.63
C ASN A 63 0.40 12.73 2.96
N SER A 64 -0.53 13.68 3.05
CA SER A 64 -0.37 14.99 2.41
C SER A 64 0.78 15.77 3.06
N LEU A 65 0.86 15.77 4.40
CA LEU A 65 2.02 16.28 5.12
C LEU A 65 3.31 15.57 4.72
N GLY A 66 3.28 14.24 4.59
CA GLY A 66 4.46 13.46 4.24
C GLY A 66 5.01 13.80 2.86
N VAL A 67 4.13 14.03 1.87
CA VAL A 67 4.52 14.48 0.53
C VAL A 67 5.20 15.85 0.59
N VAL A 68 4.59 16.80 1.31
CA VAL A 68 5.13 18.15 1.45
C VAL A 68 6.47 18.16 2.19
N LEU A 69 6.62 17.38 3.27
CA LEU A 69 7.90 17.27 4.00
C LEU A 69 9.02 16.63 3.16
N MET A 70 8.69 15.60 2.39
CA MET A 70 9.67 14.99 1.47
C MET A 70 10.12 16.02 0.42
N LEU A 71 9.20 16.74 -0.20
CA LEU A 71 9.53 17.82 -1.13
C LEU A 71 10.36 18.92 -0.48
N TYR A 72 9.93 19.41 0.67
CA TYR A 72 10.58 20.49 1.42
C TYR A 72 12.00 20.13 1.86
N SER A 73 12.28 18.85 2.10
CA SER A 73 13.63 18.37 2.41
C SER A 73 14.67 18.64 1.31
N GLY A 74 14.22 18.84 0.06
CA GLY A 74 15.08 18.94 -1.13
C GLY A 74 15.83 17.66 -1.48
N SER A 75 15.58 16.55 -0.77
CA SER A 75 16.25 15.25 -1.00
C SER A 75 15.49 14.37 -1.99
N GLY A 76 14.26 14.76 -2.34
CA GLY A 76 13.40 14.09 -3.32
C GLY A 76 11.99 13.84 -2.81
N ILE A 77 11.10 13.43 -3.72
CA ILE A 77 9.69 13.10 -3.46
C ILE A 77 9.42 11.59 -3.65
N SER A 78 8.27 11.11 -3.17
CA SER A 78 7.74 9.80 -3.56
C SER A 78 7.51 9.71 -5.08
N ALA A 79 7.75 8.55 -5.67
CA ALA A 79 7.64 8.37 -7.12
C ALA A 79 6.26 8.74 -7.66
N ILE A 80 5.18 8.38 -6.94
CA ILE A 80 3.81 8.65 -7.40
C ILE A 80 3.46 10.14 -7.44
N SER A 81 3.95 10.93 -6.48
CA SER A 81 3.70 12.38 -6.43
C SER A 81 4.66 13.18 -7.31
N SER A 82 5.70 12.53 -7.85
CA SER A 82 6.72 13.19 -8.69
C SER A 82 6.15 13.75 -10.00
N VAL A 83 5.12 13.12 -10.57
CA VAL A 83 4.51 13.56 -11.84
C VAL A 83 3.68 14.83 -11.64
N PRO A 84 2.74 14.91 -10.68
CA PRO A 84 2.09 16.18 -10.32
C PRO A 84 3.07 17.30 -10.03
N TYR A 85 4.14 17.00 -9.30
CA TYR A 85 5.18 17.98 -8.99
C TYR A 85 5.91 18.50 -10.24
N ALA A 86 6.23 17.60 -11.19
CA ALA A 86 6.82 18.01 -12.46
C ALA A 86 5.91 18.98 -13.22
N PHE A 87 4.60 18.70 -13.25
CA PHE A 87 3.62 19.59 -13.87
C PHE A 87 3.45 20.91 -13.12
N SER A 88 3.49 20.93 -11.78
CA SER A 88 3.44 22.17 -11.01
C SER A 88 4.67 23.05 -11.23
N GLU A 89 5.85 22.46 -11.47
CA GLU A 89 7.05 23.23 -11.81
C GLU A 89 7.00 23.79 -13.24
N VAL A 90 6.49 23.03 -14.21
CA VAL A 90 6.35 23.50 -15.60
C VAL A 90 5.21 24.51 -15.76
N PHE A 91 4.11 24.30 -15.04
CA PHE A 91 2.90 25.12 -15.08
C PHE A 91 2.59 25.70 -13.70
N SER A 92 3.43 26.64 -13.27
CA SER A 92 3.40 27.26 -11.93
C SER A 92 2.15 28.10 -11.61
N LYS A 93 1.23 28.29 -12.57
CA LYS A 93 -0.06 28.96 -12.34
C LYS A 93 -1.08 28.07 -11.61
N VAL A 94 -0.79 26.78 -11.48
CA VAL A 94 -1.67 25.79 -10.86
C VAL A 94 -0.93 25.15 -9.70
N SER A 95 -1.59 25.02 -8.54
CA SER A 95 -0.99 24.49 -7.32
C SER A 95 -0.61 23.02 -7.46
N LEU A 96 0.30 22.56 -6.59
CA LEU A 96 0.68 21.15 -6.50
C LEU A 96 -0.53 20.27 -6.17
N GLY A 97 -1.41 20.72 -5.26
CA GLY A 97 -2.65 20.03 -4.90
C GLY A 97 -3.55 19.81 -6.10
N VAL A 98 -3.81 20.86 -6.90
CA VAL A 98 -4.65 20.75 -8.09
C VAL A 98 -4.03 19.83 -9.15
N TRP A 99 -2.72 19.91 -9.38
CA TRP A 99 -2.04 18.95 -10.27
C TRP A 99 -2.15 17.51 -9.76
N THR A 100 -2.11 17.32 -8.44
CA THR A 100 -2.28 16.01 -7.80
C THR A 100 -3.72 15.50 -8.02
N ASP A 101 -4.73 16.37 -7.94
CA ASP A 101 -6.12 16.02 -8.21
C ASP A 101 -6.36 15.65 -9.68
N ILE A 102 -5.79 16.42 -10.61
CA ILE A 102 -5.86 16.12 -12.05
C ILE A 102 -5.22 14.76 -12.33
N PHE A 103 -4.01 14.53 -11.81
CA PHE A 103 -3.31 13.27 -12.01
C PHE A 103 -4.10 12.08 -11.44
N GLN A 104 -4.62 12.22 -10.21
CA GLN A 104 -5.49 11.22 -9.60
C GLN A 104 -6.72 10.92 -10.46
N THR A 105 -7.36 11.95 -11.00
CA THR A 105 -8.52 11.81 -11.88
C THR A 105 -8.18 10.98 -13.11
N ILE A 106 -7.05 11.26 -13.77
CA ILE A 106 -6.56 10.52 -14.93
C ILE A 106 -6.33 9.04 -14.57
N LEU A 107 -5.74 8.76 -13.40
CA LEU A 107 -5.52 7.39 -12.93
C LEU A 107 -6.85 6.64 -12.71
N VAL A 108 -7.83 7.27 -12.07
CA VAL A 108 -9.16 6.65 -11.86
C VAL A 108 -9.86 6.37 -13.18
N LEU A 109 -9.88 7.34 -14.10
CA LEU A 109 -10.48 7.17 -15.41
C LEU A 109 -9.81 6.04 -16.19
N SER A 110 -8.48 5.96 -16.13
CA SER A 110 -7.71 4.88 -16.73
C SER A 110 -8.12 3.52 -16.15
N LEU A 111 -8.28 3.40 -14.83
CA LEU A 111 -8.77 2.16 -14.20
C LEU A 111 -10.19 1.79 -14.64
N MET A 112 -11.09 2.77 -14.76
CA MET A 112 -12.46 2.52 -15.23
C MET A 112 -12.48 1.93 -16.64
N ILE A 113 -11.64 2.46 -17.52
CA ILE A 113 -11.48 1.96 -18.89
C ILE A 113 -10.87 0.55 -18.88
N LEU A 114 -9.78 0.33 -18.13
CA LEU A 114 -9.10 -0.97 -18.06
C LEU A 114 -10.01 -2.06 -17.47
N ARG A 115 -10.80 -1.75 -16.45
CA ARG A 115 -11.71 -2.69 -15.79
C ARG A 115 -12.94 -3.00 -16.65
N LYS A 116 -13.20 -2.21 -17.71
CA LYS A 116 -14.40 -2.28 -18.56
C LYS A 116 -15.71 -2.29 -17.76
N LYS A 117 -15.70 -1.70 -16.57
CA LYS A 117 -16.83 -1.68 -15.63
C LYS A 117 -16.86 -0.36 -14.89
N PHE A 118 -18.05 0.21 -14.75
CA PHE A 118 -18.26 1.35 -13.88
C PHE A 118 -18.30 0.89 -12.42
N VAL A 119 -17.46 1.49 -11.58
CA VAL A 119 -17.33 1.14 -10.16
C VAL A 119 -17.68 2.40 -9.38
N PRO A 120 -18.90 2.52 -8.82
CA PRO A 120 -19.33 3.72 -8.08
C PRO A 120 -18.39 4.11 -6.93
N GLN A 121 -17.70 3.13 -6.33
CA GLN A 121 -16.70 3.36 -5.29
C GLN A 121 -15.53 4.23 -5.77
N TYR A 122 -15.20 4.24 -7.06
CA TYR A 122 -14.17 5.11 -7.62
C TYR A 122 -14.59 6.58 -7.62
N LEU A 123 -15.89 6.87 -7.66
CA LEU A 123 -16.40 8.24 -7.55
C LEU A 123 -16.15 8.81 -6.14
N LEU A 124 -16.31 7.99 -5.10
CA LEU A 124 -15.93 8.37 -3.73
C LEU A 124 -14.41 8.63 -3.62
N SER A 125 -13.60 7.92 -4.40
CA SER A 125 -12.16 8.12 -4.44
C SER A 125 -11.78 9.50 -5.01
N PHE A 126 -12.64 10.12 -5.84
CA PHE A 126 -12.45 11.50 -6.31
C PHE A 126 -12.59 12.52 -5.18
N ILE A 127 -13.59 12.36 -4.31
CA ILE A 127 -13.80 13.23 -3.14
C ILE A 127 -12.61 13.11 -2.18
N VAL A 128 -12.19 11.88 -1.92
CA VAL A 128 -11.02 11.60 -1.07
C VAL A 128 -9.75 12.16 -1.71
N GLY A 129 -9.58 12.00 -3.02
CA GLY A 129 -8.47 12.54 -3.79
C GLY A 129 -8.39 14.06 -3.73
N ALA A 130 -9.51 14.76 -3.90
CA ALA A 130 -9.59 16.22 -3.75
C ALA A 130 -9.26 16.68 -2.33
N GLY A 131 -9.68 15.93 -1.30
CA GLY A 131 -9.28 16.16 0.09
C GLY A 131 -7.76 16.01 0.28
N PHE A 132 -7.14 15.06 -0.42
CA PHE A 132 -5.69 14.87 -0.39
C PHE A 132 -4.94 16.02 -1.08
N GLY A 133 -5.37 16.44 -2.29
CA GLY A 133 -4.80 17.59 -3.00
C GLY A 133 -4.92 18.88 -2.20
N THR A 134 -6.11 19.14 -1.64
CA THR A 134 -6.33 20.28 -0.73
C THR A 134 -5.44 20.21 0.50
N GLY A 135 -5.25 19.02 1.08
CA GLY A 135 -4.34 18.81 2.20
C GLY A 135 -2.88 19.15 1.85
N ILE A 136 -2.42 18.81 0.64
CA ILE A 136 -1.09 19.19 0.16
C ILE A 136 -0.94 20.70 0.13
N ASP A 137 -1.90 21.41 -0.46
CA ASP A 137 -1.85 22.88 -0.55
C ASP A 137 -1.87 23.52 0.84
N ILE A 138 -2.72 23.03 1.76
CA ILE A 138 -2.73 23.49 3.16
C ILE A 138 -1.35 23.30 3.80
N HIS A 139 -0.74 22.12 3.65
CA HIS A 139 0.57 21.85 4.22
C HIS A 139 1.68 22.68 3.60
N GLU A 140 1.59 22.98 2.30
CA GLU A 140 2.54 23.85 1.61
C GLU A 140 2.52 25.29 2.16
N THR A 141 1.36 25.84 2.51
CA THR A 141 1.28 27.23 3.02
C THR A 141 2.12 27.49 4.28
N TRP A 142 2.26 26.50 5.17
CA TRP A 142 2.97 26.68 6.43
C TRP A 142 4.32 25.98 6.49
N VAL A 143 4.61 24.99 5.62
CA VAL A 143 5.88 24.24 5.69
C VAL A 143 7.10 25.15 5.57
N HIS A 144 6.98 26.27 4.86
CA HIS A 144 8.04 27.26 4.69
C HIS A 144 8.45 27.98 5.98
N THR A 145 7.62 27.91 7.03
CA THR A 145 7.95 28.45 8.36
C THR A 145 8.95 27.57 9.13
N LEU A 146 9.18 26.33 8.68
CA LEU A 146 10.13 25.43 9.31
C LEU A 146 11.58 25.86 9.01
N PRO A 147 12.51 25.68 9.97
CA PRO A 147 13.91 26.02 9.73
C PRO A 147 14.59 25.02 8.78
N VAL A 148 15.33 25.51 7.78
CA VAL A 148 16.07 24.65 6.84
C VAL A 148 17.55 24.66 7.18
N THR A 149 17.99 23.62 7.89
CA THR A 149 19.41 23.30 8.06
C THR A 149 19.73 21.97 7.40
N LEU A 150 21.02 21.73 7.09
CA LEU A 150 21.45 20.51 6.42
C LEU A 150 21.02 19.22 7.17
N PRO A 151 21.12 19.14 8.52
CA PRO A 151 20.60 18.00 9.28
C PRO A 151 19.07 17.89 9.24
N LEU A 152 18.36 19.01 9.31
CA LEU A 152 16.88 19.02 9.30
C LEU A 152 16.30 18.53 7.98
N ARG A 153 17.00 18.73 6.85
CA ARG A 153 16.60 18.14 5.56
C ARG A 153 16.47 16.62 5.64
N PHE A 154 17.44 15.93 6.25
CA PHE A 154 17.33 14.48 6.45
C PHE A 154 16.15 14.13 7.37
N VAL A 155 15.94 14.89 8.44
CA VAL A 155 14.82 14.68 9.36
C VAL A 155 13.48 14.81 8.63
N TYR A 156 13.28 15.87 7.84
CA TYR A 156 12.05 16.08 7.06
C TYR A 156 11.83 14.99 6.02
N PHE A 157 12.90 14.56 5.33
CA PHE A 157 12.81 13.47 4.37
C PHE A 157 12.36 12.16 5.03
N PHE A 158 13.03 11.75 6.11
CA PHE A 158 12.69 10.50 6.81
C PHE A 158 11.34 10.57 7.52
N ALA A 159 10.98 11.73 8.11
CA ALA A 159 9.67 11.94 8.69
C ALA A 159 8.58 11.80 7.63
N GLY A 160 8.71 12.49 6.50
CA GLY A 160 7.75 12.39 5.40
C GLY A 160 7.68 10.98 4.82
N TYR A 161 8.82 10.32 4.62
CA TYR A 161 8.90 8.94 4.15
C TYR A 161 8.17 7.95 5.09
N LEU A 162 8.33 8.09 6.41
CA LEU A 162 7.66 7.26 7.40
C LEU A 162 6.16 7.57 7.50
N LEU A 163 5.77 8.84 7.42
CA LEU A 163 4.36 9.26 7.41
C LEU A 163 3.64 8.65 6.20
N ILE A 164 4.19 8.80 4.99
CA ILE A 164 3.61 8.21 3.77
C ILE A 164 3.58 6.68 3.90
N SER A 165 4.67 6.04 4.33
CA SER A 165 4.70 4.58 4.46
C SER A 165 3.65 4.07 5.45
N THR A 166 3.43 4.78 6.55
CA THR A 166 2.43 4.47 7.56
C THR A 166 1.01 4.70 7.02
N GLY A 167 0.78 5.83 6.35
CA GLY A 167 -0.52 6.12 5.79
C GLY A 167 -0.91 5.20 4.65
N ILE A 168 0.03 4.75 3.79
CA ILE A 168 -0.24 3.70 2.81
C ILE A 168 -0.53 2.36 3.50
N ALA A 169 0.21 2.00 4.56
CA ALA A 169 -0.05 0.76 5.31
C ALA A 169 -1.44 0.77 5.97
N LEU A 170 -1.86 1.93 6.49
CA LEU A 170 -3.18 2.19 7.06
C LEU A 170 -4.26 2.16 5.97
N SER A 171 -4.09 2.91 4.88
CA SER A 171 -5.03 3.02 3.75
C SER A 171 -5.37 1.64 3.17
N ASN A 172 -4.36 0.78 3.06
CA ASN A 172 -4.48 -0.60 2.62
C ASN A 172 -5.36 -1.50 3.51
N ARG A 173 -5.62 -1.08 4.76
CA ARG A 173 -6.35 -1.83 5.80
C ARG A 173 -7.68 -1.19 6.19
N CYS A 174 -7.94 0.07 5.80
CA CYS A 174 -9.16 0.80 6.14
C CYS A 174 -10.46 0.18 5.58
N LYS A 175 -10.39 -0.74 4.61
CA LYS A 175 -11.55 -1.30 3.87
C LYS A 175 -12.49 -0.22 3.27
N MET A 176 -11.96 0.98 3.04
CA MET A 176 -12.66 2.12 2.46
C MET A 176 -12.15 2.38 1.02
N PRO A 177 -12.86 3.18 0.20
CA PRO A 177 -12.31 3.71 -1.04
C PRO A 177 -10.99 4.43 -0.74
N ILE A 178 -9.90 3.88 -1.26
CA ILE A 178 -8.55 4.36 -1.00
C ILE A 178 -8.27 5.58 -1.89
N ILE A 179 -7.33 6.44 -1.49
CA ILE A 179 -6.79 7.51 -2.34
C ILE A 179 -6.45 6.91 -3.73
N PRO A 180 -6.91 7.52 -4.84
CA PRO A 180 -6.68 7.05 -6.20
C PRO A 180 -5.25 6.62 -6.53
N THR A 181 -4.27 7.36 -6.01
CA THR A 181 -2.84 7.07 -6.19
C THR A 181 -2.45 5.71 -5.61
N ASP A 182 -2.96 5.35 -4.43
CA ASP A 182 -2.72 4.06 -3.79
C ASP A 182 -3.59 2.94 -4.39
N LEU A 183 -4.79 3.30 -4.86
CA LEU A 183 -5.75 2.37 -5.48
C LEU A 183 -5.26 1.85 -6.83
N PHE A 184 -4.63 2.70 -7.64
CA PHE A 184 -4.18 2.37 -8.99
C PHE A 184 -3.25 1.15 -9.08
N PRO A 185 -2.09 1.10 -8.40
CA PRO A 185 -1.19 -0.05 -8.50
C PRO A 185 -1.82 -1.33 -7.94
N ARG A 186 -2.77 -1.23 -7.00
CA ARG A 186 -3.49 -2.37 -6.44
C ARG A 186 -4.45 -2.95 -7.46
N GLU A 187 -5.34 -2.13 -8.00
CA GLU A 187 -6.32 -2.56 -9.01
C GLU A 187 -5.63 -3.04 -10.28
N LEU A 188 -4.53 -2.40 -10.68
CA LEU A 188 -3.77 -2.84 -11.84
C LEU A 188 -3.11 -4.21 -11.61
N ALA A 189 -2.64 -4.52 -10.39
CA ALA A 189 -2.15 -5.85 -10.04
C ALA A 189 -3.25 -6.91 -10.11
N ASP A 190 -4.45 -6.58 -9.64
CA ASP A 190 -5.61 -7.49 -9.71
C ASP A 190 -6.06 -7.74 -11.15
N ILE A 191 -6.07 -6.69 -11.99
CA ILE A 191 -6.43 -6.79 -13.42
C ILE A 191 -5.38 -7.59 -14.20
N THR A 192 -4.09 -7.33 -13.97
CA THR A 192 -2.98 -7.97 -14.71
C THR A 192 -2.60 -9.35 -14.16
N LYS A 193 -3.12 -9.73 -12.98
CA LYS A 193 -2.71 -10.91 -12.19
C LYS A 193 -1.21 -10.97 -11.90
N ALA A 194 -0.53 -9.83 -11.96
CA ALA A 194 0.88 -9.73 -11.61
C ALA A 194 1.03 -9.45 -10.11
N ALA A 195 2.20 -9.77 -9.54
CA ALA A 195 2.48 -9.43 -8.16
C ALA A 195 2.43 -7.90 -7.96
N TYR A 196 1.73 -7.44 -6.92
CA TYR A 196 1.63 -6.01 -6.56
C TYR A 196 3.00 -5.31 -6.50
N SER A 197 4.00 -5.99 -5.94
CA SER A 197 5.36 -5.45 -5.87
C SER A 197 5.96 -5.17 -7.26
N ARG A 198 5.65 -5.98 -8.27
CA ARG A 198 6.17 -5.78 -9.64
C ARG A 198 5.48 -4.60 -10.30
N ILE A 199 4.16 -4.53 -10.21
CA ILE A 199 3.37 -3.40 -10.75
C ILE A 199 3.81 -2.09 -10.12
N LYS A 200 3.99 -2.07 -8.79
CA LYS A 200 4.45 -0.88 -8.08
C LYS A 200 5.81 -0.41 -8.56
N ILE A 201 6.79 -1.31 -8.70
CA ILE A 201 8.13 -0.93 -9.19
C ILE A 201 8.04 -0.37 -10.61
N SER A 202 7.34 -1.05 -11.53
CA SER A 202 7.16 -0.56 -12.90
C SER A 202 6.49 0.81 -12.95
N TYR A 203 5.44 1.01 -12.15
CA TYR A 203 4.72 2.27 -12.06
C TYR A 203 5.62 3.39 -11.50
N ASP A 204 6.33 3.12 -10.41
CA ASP A 204 7.26 4.09 -9.81
C ASP A 204 8.34 4.48 -10.84
N VAL A 205 8.92 3.52 -11.57
CA VAL A 205 9.91 3.79 -12.64
C VAL A 205 9.33 4.66 -13.77
N ILE A 206 8.09 4.40 -14.20
CA ILE A 206 7.42 5.20 -15.23
C ILE A 206 7.23 6.63 -14.74
N CYS A 207 6.70 6.82 -13.52
CA CYS A 207 6.51 8.16 -12.94
C CYS A 207 7.83 8.93 -12.87
N LEU A 208 8.89 8.30 -12.35
CA LEU A 208 10.20 8.93 -12.26
C LEU A 208 10.78 9.29 -13.64
N SER A 209 10.59 8.41 -14.63
CA SER A 209 11.05 8.65 -16.00
C SER A 209 10.30 9.83 -16.65
N VAL A 210 8.97 9.89 -16.46
CA VAL A 210 8.13 10.99 -16.96
C VAL A 210 8.53 12.31 -16.30
N THR A 211 8.72 12.32 -14.97
CA THR A 211 9.17 13.52 -14.24
C THR A 211 10.54 13.98 -14.69
N ALA A 212 11.49 13.06 -14.83
CA ALA A 212 12.85 13.39 -15.29
C ALA A 212 12.81 13.98 -16.71
N LEU A 213 12.07 13.35 -17.62
CA LEU A 213 11.94 13.83 -19.00
C LEU A 213 11.25 15.19 -19.06
N LEU A 214 10.12 15.36 -18.37
CA LEU A 214 9.34 16.59 -18.40
C LEU A 214 10.13 17.77 -17.80
N THR A 215 10.74 17.58 -16.63
CA THR A 215 11.54 18.65 -15.99
C THR A 215 12.80 18.96 -16.80
N PHE A 216 13.50 17.95 -17.33
CA PHE A 216 14.69 18.18 -18.15
C PHE A 216 14.37 18.93 -19.45
N VAL A 217 13.32 18.52 -20.19
CA VAL A 217 12.97 19.14 -21.47
C VAL A 217 12.38 20.54 -21.29
N CYS A 218 11.52 20.75 -20.29
CA CYS A 218 10.83 22.03 -20.11
C CYS A 218 11.62 23.05 -19.25
N LEU A 219 12.43 22.59 -18.29
CA LEU A 219 13.13 23.46 -17.32
C LEU A 219 14.66 23.43 -17.48
N GLY A 220 15.20 22.55 -18.33
CA GLY A 220 16.64 22.38 -18.54
C GLY A 220 17.39 21.73 -17.37
N GLN A 221 16.68 21.32 -16.31
CA GLN A 221 17.25 20.71 -15.11
C GLN A 221 16.24 19.74 -14.48
N ILE A 222 16.75 18.68 -13.85
CA ILE A 222 15.90 17.72 -13.14
C ILE A 222 15.51 18.33 -11.78
N ARG A 223 14.20 18.51 -11.55
CA ARG A 223 13.65 19.00 -10.27
C ARG A 223 12.81 17.94 -9.58
N GLY A 224 12.82 17.94 -8.25
CA GLY A 224 12.02 17.04 -7.41
C GLY A 224 12.53 15.60 -7.31
N LEU A 225 13.46 15.19 -8.19
CA LEU A 225 14.12 13.89 -8.13
C LEU A 225 15.49 14.03 -7.48
N GLY A 226 15.66 13.36 -6.36
CA GLY A 226 16.94 13.31 -5.64
C GLY A 226 17.30 11.90 -5.20
N ILE A 227 18.42 11.79 -4.48
CA ILE A 227 18.90 10.52 -3.92
C ILE A 227 17.83 9.89 -3.02
N GLY A 228 17.08 10.71 -2.29
CA GLY A 228 15.95 10.27 -1.47
C GLY A 228 14.83 9.62 -2.27
N THR A 229 14.52 10.11 -3.47
CA THR A 229 13.51 9.49 -4.35
C THR A 229 13.90 8.09 -4.78
N VAL A 230 15.17 7.90 -5.17
CA VAL A 230 15.69 6.58 -5.55
C VAL A 230 15.64 5.64 -4.35
N LEU A 231 16.11 6.10 -3.19
CA LEU A 231 16.04 5.33 -1.94
C LEU A 231 14.59 4.91 -1.65
N ALA A 232 13.66 5.87 -1.71
CA ALA A 232 12.25 5.61 -1.44
C ALA A 232 11.65 4.59 -2.42
N ALA A 233 11.94 4.67 -3.71
CA ALA A 233 11.45 3.71 -4.70
C ALA A 233 11.85 2.26 -4.37
N PHE A 234 13.07 2.04 -3.86
CA PHE A 234 13.55 0.69 -3.50
C PHE A 234 13.12 0.21 -2.11
N THR A 235 12.94 1.11 -1.14
CA THR A 235 12.71 0.73 0.27
C THR A 235 11.25 0.82 0.70
N MET A 236 10.45 1.70 0.09
CA MET A 236 9.10 2.04 0.58
C MET A 236 8.17 0.83 0.62
N GLY A 237 8.23 -0.04 -0.40
CA GLY A 237 7.43 -1.27 -0.41
C GLY A 237 7.71 -2.20 0.78
N LYS A 238 8.98 -2.38 1.16
CA LYS A 238 9.37 -3.22 2.31
C LYS A 238 8.93 -2.60 3.63
N VAL A 239 9.04 -1.27 3.76
CA VAL A 239 8.65 -0.56 4.98
C VAL A 239 7.14 -0.58 5.16
N ILE A 240 6.35 -0.34 4.09
CA ILE A 240 4.89 -0.47 4.11
C ILE A 240 4.48 -1.88 4.56
N GLY A 241 5.14 -2.93 4.03
CA GLY A 241 4.90 -4.31 4.41
C GLY A 241 5.12 -4.55 5.90
N LYS A 242 6.28 -4.15 6.43
CA LYS A 242 6.62 -4.29 7.86
C LYS A 242 5.68 -3.52 8.79
N ILE A 243 5.40 -2.26 8.48
CA ILE A 243 4.45 -1.45 9.26
C ILE A 243 3.08 -2.11 9.24
N GLY A 244 2.67 -2.61 8.08
CA GLY A 244 1.42 -3.32 7.92
C GLY A 244 1.31 -4.57 8.79
N GLU A 245 2.32 -5.44 8.78
CA GLU A 245 2.35 -6.64 9.62
C GLU A 245 2.27 -6.30 11.12
N GLU A 246 2.94 -5.22 11.55
CA GLU A 246 2.87 -4.76 12.94
C GLU A 246 1.50 -4.16 13.30
N MET A 247 0.83 -3.51 12.36
CA MET A 247 -0.54 -3.02 12.55
C MET A 247 -1.54 -4.16 12.68
N ASP A 248 -1.41 -5.20 11.86
CA ASP A 248 -2.30 -6.38 11.89
C ASP A 248 -2.22 -7.14 13.23
N LYS A 249 -1.09 -7.06 13.94
CA LYS A 249 -0.93 -7.62 15.29
C LYS A 249 -1.62 -6.79 16.38
N LYS A 250 -1.90 -5.50 16.12
CA LYS A 250 -2.30 -4.51 17.14
C LYS A 250 -3.71 -3.98 16.98
N VAL A 251 -4.28 -3.96 15.78
CA VAL A 251 -5.55 -3.28 15.49
C VAL A 251 -6.37 -4.07 14.47
N ARG A 252 -7.71 -4.10 14.67
CA ARG A 252 -8.65 -4.62 13.68
C ARG A 252 -9.43 -3.48 13.03
N PHE A 253 -9.45 -3.44 11.70
CA PHE A 253 -10.18 -2.44 10.94
C PHE A 253 -11.57 -2.92 10.51
N VAL A 254 -12.57 -2.08 10.77
CA VAL A 254 -13.97 -2.31 10.38
C VAL A 254 -14.50 -1.04 9.70
N SER A 255 -15.22 -1.19 8.58
CA SER A 255 -15.82 -0.09 7.83
C SER A 255 -17.33 -0.31 7.73
N ILE A 256 -18.11 0.77 7.61
CA ILE A 256 -19.56 0.69 7.34
C ILE A 256 -19.85 -0.10 6.04
N PHE A 257 -18.91 -0.13 5.08
CA PHE A 257 -19.04 -0.88 3.83
C PHE A 257 -18.73 -2.38 3.94
N SER A 258 -18.29 -2.86 5.11
CA SER A 258 -17.85 -4.25 5.30
C SER A 258 -18.98 -5.21 5.74
N LYS A 259 -20.25 -4.86 5.50
CA LYS A 259 -21.41 -5.66 5.89
C LYS A 259 -21.94 -6.53 4.75
#